data_AF-A0AAD6SH13-F1
#
_entry.id   AF-A0AAD6SH13-F1
#
_cell.length_a   1.000
_cell.length_b   1.000
_cell.length_c   1.000
_cell.angle_alpha   90.00
_cell.angle_beta   90.00
_cell.angle_gamma   90.00
#
_symmetry.space_group_name_H-M   'P 1'
#
loop_
_entity.id
_entity.type
_entity.pdbx_description
1 polymer ?
#
loop_
_entity_poly.entity_id
_entity_poly.type
_entity_poly.pdbx_seq_one_letter_code
_entity_poly.pdbx_strand_id
1 'polypeptide(L)'
;MTPSRHRLTNYRTIPPRGIIAADSKRFEALGKGDLVTEIPNGDNKSTKVFVWDVLYAPMLGATLISVSQITQGGYSLHFRGQECRIFDAKDRCIGSVPLVHGLYRNWMRHSLPRRMNVCHVCMAE
;
A
#
# COMPACT_ATOMS: atom_id res chain seq x y z
N MET A 1 -0.01 4.89 -3.56
CA MET A 1 -0.85 5.10 -4.76
C MET A 1 -1.79 3.92 -4.96
N THR A 2 -3.00 4.14 -5.48
CA THR A 2 -3.98 3.05 -5.71
C THR A 2 -4.78 3.26 -7.01
N PRO A 3 -5.14 2.18 -7.73
CA PRO A 3 -6.13 2.24 -8.80
C PRO A 3 -7.58 2.18 -8.29
N SER A 4 -7.78 1.96 -6.99
CA SER A 4 -9.10 1.76 -6.40
C SER A 4 -9.64 3.02 -5.75
N ARG A 5 -10.32 3.87 -6.53
CA ARG A 5 -10.96 5.10 -6.02
C ARG A 5 -11.87 4.85 -4.82
N HIS A 6 -12.68 3.79 -4.86
CA HIS A 6 -13.66 3.46 -3.81
C HIS A 6 -13.04 3.12 -2.46
N ARG A 7 -11.73 2.87 -2.40
CA ARG A 7 -11.01 2.57 -1.15
C ARG A 7 -10.50 3.82 -0.44
N LEU A 8 -10.62 4.99 -1.06
CA LEU A 8 -10.19 6.27 -0.52
C LEU A 8 -11.35 6.91 0.25
N THR A 9 -11.18 7.13 1.56
CA THR A 9 -12.27 7.55 2.45
C THR A 9 -12.69 9.01 2.27
N ASN A 10 -11.77 9.87 1.86
CA ASN A 10 -11.95 11.31 1.67
C ASN A 10 -11.44 11.76 0.29
N TYR A 11 -11.80 10.98 -0.74
CA TYR A 11 -11.37 11.25 -2.11
C TYR A 11 -11.67 12.69 -2.55
N ARG A 12 -10.65 13.36 -3.08
CA ARG A 12 -10.74 14.64 -3.78
C ARG A 12 -9.97 14.58 -5.10
N THR A 13 -10.47 15.26 -6.11
CA THR A 13 -9.75 15.45 -7.37
C THR A 13 -8.55 16.37 -7.14
N ILE A 14 -7.52 16.19 -7.97
CA ILE A 14 -6.34 17.06 -8.01
C ILE A 14 -6.03 17.40 -9.47
N PRO A 15 -5.28 18.48 -9.77
CA PRO A 15 -4.70 18.65 -11.09
C PRO A 15 -3.90 17.40 -11.48
N PRO A 16 -4.02 16.91 -12.74
CA PRO A 16 -3.30 15.72 -13.18
C PRO A 16 -1.82 15.80 -12.81
N ARG A 17 -1.36 14.82 -12.04
CA ARG A 17 0.04 14.73 -11.60
C ARG A 17 0.69 13.55 -12.30
N GLY A 18 1.70 13.82 -13.10
CA GLY A 18 2.50 12.79 -13.76
C GLY A 18 3.31 11.97 -12.75
N ILE A 19 3.33 10.65 -12.94
CA ILE A 19 4.18 9.68 -12.27
C ILE A 19 4.99 8.96 -13.33
N ILE A 20 6.30 8.83 -13.10
CA ILE A 20 7.21 8.07 -13.95
C ILE A 20 7.52 6.78 -13.20
N ALA A 21 7.18 5.64 -13.79
CA ALA A 21 7.57 4.34 -13.26
C ALA A 21 9.02 4.00 -13.63
N ALA A 22 9.58 2.99 -12.97
CA ALA A 22 10.95 2.53 -13.21
C ALA A 22 11.22 2.10 -14.67
N ASP A 23 10.19 1.62 -15.38
CA ASP A 23 10.27 1.29 -16.81
C ASP A 23 10.07 2.51 -17.73
N SER A 24 10.18 3.72 -17.19
CA SER A 24 9.96 5.01 -17.86
C SER A 24 8.55 5.22 -18.41
N LYS A 25 7.58 4.34 -18.11
CA LYS A 25 6.19 4.59 -18.44
C LYS A 25 5.65 5.73 -17.59
N ARG A 26 4.83 6.57 -18.22
CA ARG A 26 4.15 7.68 -17.57
C ARG A 26 2.71 7.31 -17.27
N PHE A 27 2.28 7.61 -16.06
CA PHE A 27 0.91 7.47 -15.61
C PHE A 27 0.47 8.77 -14.94
N GLU A 28 -0.84 9.00 -14.84
CA GLU A 28 -1.39 10.17 -14.17
C GLU A 28 -2.11 9.77 -12.89
N ALA A 29 -1.87 10.55 -11.83
CA ALA A 29 -2.77 10.61 -10.68
C ALA A 29 -3.80 11.70 -10.90
N LEU A 30 -5.07 11.34 -10.71
CA LEU A 30 -6.23 12.19 -10.97
C LEU A 30 -6.94 12.64 -9.69
N GLY A 31 -6.60 12.02 -8.57
CA GLY A 31 -7.15 12.35 -7.27
C GLY A 31 -6.24 11.92 -6.14
N LYS A 32 -6.65 12.22 -4.91
CA LYS A 32 -6.00 11.75 -3.69
C LYS A 32 -7.01 11.55 -2.57
N GLY A 33 -6.65 10.72 -1.60
CA GLY A 33 -7.38 10.54 -0.36
C GLY A 33 -6.64 9.56 0.55
N ASP A 34 -7.23 9.25 1.69
CA ASP A 34 -6.64 8.39 2.69
C ASP A 34 -7.11 6.96 2.50
N LEU A 35 -6.21 6.01 2.75
CA LEU A 35 -6.43 4.60 2.58
C LEU A 35 -6.22 3.87 3.90
N VAL A 36 -7.17 3.01 4.27
CA VAL A 36 -6.94 2.01 5.31
C VAL A 36 -6.48 0.72 4.65
N THR A 37 -5.31 0.25 5.06
CA THR A 37 -4.75 -1.04 4.63
C THR A 37 -4.73 -2.00 5.80
N GLU A 38 -5.05 -3.27 5.54
CA GLU A 38 -4.99 -4.32 6.54
C GLU A 38 -3.72 -5.13 6.37
N ILE A 39 -2.86 -5.19 7.39
CA ILE A 39 -1.62 -5.95 7.38
C ILE A 39 -1.84 -7.26 8.16
N PRO A 40 -1.54 -8.43 7.58
CA PRO A 40 -1.64 -9.72 8.29
C PRO A 40 -0.78 -9.75 9.54
N ASN A 41 -1.35 -10.20 10.66
CA ASN A 41 -0.69 -10.28 11.96
C ASN A 41 -0.93 -11.65 12.63
N GLY A 42 -0.50 -12.72 11.96
CA GLY A 42 -0.70 -14.10 12.44
C GLY A 42 -2.14 -14.59 12.28
N ASP A 43 -2.49 -15.67 12.98
CA ASP A 43 -3.72 -16.49 12.92
C ASP A 43 -5.01 -15.74 12.54
N ASN A 44 -5.18 -15.49 11.24
CA ASN A 44 -6.33 -14.82 10.65
C ASN A 44 -6.66 -13.43 11.24
N LYS A 45 -5.67 -12.78 11.87
CA LYS A 45 -5.77 -11.41 12.38
C LYS A 45 -5.15 -10.44 11.39
N SER A 46 -5.75 -9.26 11.28
CA SER A 46 -5.17 -8.15 10.53
C SER A 46 -5.12 -6.89 11.39
N THR A 47 -4.07 -6.10 11.21
CA THR A 47 -3.94 -4.78 11.82
C THR A 47 -4.23 -3.72 10.78
N LYS A 48 -5.11 -2.77 11.12
CA LYS A 48 -5.40 -1.62 10.27
C LYS A 48 -4.27 -0.60 10.37
N VAL A 49 -3.73 -0.21 9.23
CA VAL A 49 -2.72 0.83 9.07
C VAL A 49 -3.31 1.92 8.19
N PHE A 50 -3.17 3.17 8.65
CA PHE A 50 -3.61 4.34 7.90
C PHE A 50 -2.49 4.84 7.00
N VAL A 51 -2.81 5.07 5.74
CA VAL A 51 -1.90 5.65 4.75
C VAL A 51 -2.54 6.94 4.24
N TRP A 52 -1.89 8.06 4.53
CA TRP A 52 -2.40 9.41 4.26
C TRP A 52 -2.02 9.91 2.87
N ASP A 53 -2.87 10.76 2.28
CA ASP A 53 -2.63 11.42 0.97
C ASP A 53 -2.22 10.45 -0.15
N VAL A 54 -2.87 9.28 -0.22
CA VAL A 54 -2.66 8.29 -1.28
C VAL A 54 -3.20 8.80 -2.62
N LEU A 55 -2.33 8.84 -3.62
CA LEU A 55 -2.71 9.20 -4.99
C LEU A 55 -3.59 8.12 -5.64
N TYR A 56 -4.68 8.55 -6.28
CA TYR A 56 -5.51 7.75 -7.17
C TYR A 56 -4.93 7.78 -8.59
N ALA A 57 -4.42 6.64 -9.06
CA ALA A 57 -3.85 6.48 -10.39
C ALA A 57 -4.50 5.25 -11.07
N PRO A 58 -5.51 5.44 -11.93
CA PRO A 58 -6.33 4.34 -12.47
C PRO A 58 -5.57 3.36 -13.36
N MET A 59 -4.45 3.79 -13.96
CA MET A 59 -3.64 2.95 -14.84
C MET A 59 -2.76 1.94 -14.09
N LEU A 60 -2.64 2.05 -12.76
CA LEU A 60 -1.89 1.08 -11.97
C LEU A 60 -2.60 -0.27 -11.92
N GLY A 61 -1.84 -1.36 -12.09
CA GLY A 61 -2.37 -2.72 -11.93
C GLY A 61 -2.60 -3.15 -10.48
N ALA A 62 -2.07 -2.39 -9.51
CA ALA A 62 -2.10 -2.73 -8.09
C ALA A 62 -1.96 -1.48 -7.21
N THR A 63 -2.36 -1.61 -5.94
CA THR A 63 -2.06 -0.56 -4.94
C THR A 63 -0.60 -0.66 -4.54
N LEU A 64 0.12 0.47 -4.62
CA LEU A 64 1.50 0.62 -4.20
C LEU A 64 1.54 1.43 -2.90
N ILE A 65 2.11 0.90 -1.82
CA ILE A 65 2.25 1.64 -0.56
C ILE A 65 3.69 2.14 -0.44
N SER A 66 3.87 3.46 -0.36
CA SER A 66 5.18 4.08 -0.20
C SER A 66 5.72 3.84 1.22
N VAL A 67 7.01 3.53 1.33
CA VAL A 67 7.73 3.43 2.61
C VAL A 67 7.67 4.75 3.36
N SER A 68 7.88 5.87 2.68
CA SER A 68 7.89 7.19 3.32
C SER A 68 6.54 7.54 3.95
N GLN A 69 5.43 7.13 3.31
CA GLN A 69 4.09 7.31 3.89
C GLN A 69 3.89 6.48 5.16
N ILE A 70 4.44 5.26 5.20
CA ILE A 70 4.38 4.40 6.38
C ILE A 70 5.25 4.95 7.51
N THR A 71 6.48 5.37 7.21
CA THR A 71 7.40 5.91 8.23
C THR A 71 6.95 7.26 8.77
N GLN A 72 6.39 8.13 7.93
CA GLN A 72 5.77 9.39 8.37
C GLN A 72 4.51 9.15 9.22
N GLY A 73 3.84 8.00 9.04
CA GLY A 73 2.73 7.56 9.88
C GLY A 73 3.14 7.06 11.28
N GLY A 74 4.44 7.09 11.62
CA GLY A 74 4.95 6.65 12.91
C GLY A 74 5.17 5.14 13.02
N TYR A 75 5.20 4.43 11.91
CA TYR A 75 5.53 3.00 11.84
C TYR A 75 6.98 2.79 11.39
N SER A 76 7.59 1.68 11.77
CA SER A 76 8.89 1.25 11.21
C SER A 76 8.76 -0.03 10.40
N LEU A 77 9.65 -0.20 9.42
CA LEU A 77 9.70 -1.35 8.53
C LEU A 77 11.04 -2.05 8.69
N HIS A 78 11.04 -3.33 9.06
CA HIS A 78 12.25 -4.15 9.12
C HIS A 78 12.20 -5.21 8.03
N PHE A 79 13.10 -5.07 7.06
CA PHE A 79 13.29 -6.03 5.97
C PHE A 79 14.33 -7.07 6.39
N ARG A 80 13.91 -8.33 6.52
CA ARG A 80 14.82 -9.42 6.89
C ARG A 80 14.42 -10.72 6.20
N GLY A 81 15.36 -11.28 5.43
CA GLY A 81 15.12 -12.54 4.71
C GLY A 81 13.95 -12.41 3.74
N GLN A 82 12.93 -13.24 3.91
CA GLN A 82 11.76 -13.33 3.02
C GLN A 82 10.53 -12.56 3.52
N GLU A 83 10.70 -11.62 4.44
CA GLU A 83 9.58 -10.83 4.96
C GLU A 83 9.94 -9.38 5.32
N CYS A 84 8.92 -8.55 5.31
CA CYS A 84 8.93 -7.18 5.81
C CYS A 84 8.03 -7.14 7.04
N ARG A 85 8.62 -6.92 8.22
CA ARG A 85 7.87 -6.73 9.46
C ARG A 85 7.58 -5.25 9.68
N ILE A 86 6.38 -4.96 10.16
CA ILE A 86 5.93 -3.59 10.43
C ILE A 86 5.76 -3.44 11.94
N PHE A 87 6.27 -2.35 12.51
CA PHE A 87 6.17 -2.07 13.94
C PHE A 87 5.46 -0.74 14.18
N ASP A 88 4.75 -0.65 15.30
CA ASP A 88 4.19 0.61 15.79
C ASP A 88 5.22 1.46 16.56
N ALA A 89 4.81 2.65 16.99
CA ALA A 89 5.65 3.57 17.75
C ALA A 89 6.10 3.04 19.14
N LYS A 90 5.63 1.86 19.56
CA LYS A 90 6.06 1.17 20.79
C LYS A 90 6.97 -0.03 20.49
N ASP A 91 7.51 -0.11 19.27
CA ASP A 91 8.31 -1.24 18.75
C ASP A 91 7.60 -2.59 18.83
N ARG A 92 6.26 -2.60 18.79
CA ARG A 92 5.48 -3.84 18.75
C ARG A 92 5.26 -4.23 17.30
N CYS A 93 5.55 -5.48 16.95
CA CYS A 93 5.26 -6.02 15.63
C CYS A 93 3.74 -6.06 15.42
N ILE A 94 3.25 -5.33 14.41
CA ILE A 94 1.84 -5.24 14.07
C ILE A 94 1.48 -6.05 12.82
N GLY A 95 2.47 -6.65 12.16
CA GLY A 95 2.24 -7.57 11.07
C GLY A 95 3.49 -7.84 10.23
N SER A 96 3.34 -8.79 9.31
CA SER A 96 4.41 -9.19 8.39
C SER A 96 3.87 -9.33 6.97
N VAL A 97 4.67 -8.90 6.00
CA VAL A 97 4.38 -8.98 4.56
C VAL A 97 5.45 -9.85 3.90
N PRO A 98 5.08 -10.95 3.22
CA PRO A 98 6.05 -11.84 2.59
C PRO A 98 6.66 -11.23 1.32
N LEU A 99 7.91 -11.60 1.05
CA LEU A 99 8.59 -11.36 -0.21
C LEU A 99 8.12 -12.38 -1.25
N VAL A 100 7.52 -11.91 -2.34
CA VAL A 100 6.96 -12.74 -3.40
C VAL A 100 7.38 -12.17 -4.76
N HIS A 101 8.18 -12.94 -5.50
CA HIS A 101 8.76 -12.54 -6.79
C HIS A 101 9.46 -11.16 -6.72
N GLY A 102 10.32 -10.98 -5.72
CA GLY A 102 11.11 -9.75 -5.55
C GLY A 102 10.35 -8.54 -5.00
N LEU A 103 9.07 -8.68 -4.62
CA LEU A 103 8.26 -7.60 -4.05
C LEU A 103 7.57 -8.04 -2.76
N TYR A 104 7.43 -7.14 -1.79
CA TYR A 104 6.63 -7.41 -0.60
C TYR A 104 5.14 -7.28 -0.95
N ARG A 105 4.39 -8.38 -0.89
CA ARG A 105 3.01 -8.44 -1.36
C ARG A 105 2.05 -8.84 -0.25
N ASN A 106 1.01 -8.05 -0.09
CA ASN A 106 -0.12 -8.38 0.76
C ASN A 106 -1.37 -8.61 -0.08
N TRP A 107 -2.00 -9.76 0.15
CA TRP A 107 -3.25 -10.13 -0.47
C TRP A 107 -4.37 -9.77 0.49
N MET A 108 -5.03 -8.64 0.26
CA MET A 108 -6.23 -8.32 1.02
C MET A 108 -7.32 -9.32 0.63
N ARG A 109 -7.75 -10.14 1.59
CA ARG A 109 -8.95 -10.94 1.46
C ARG A 109 -10.16 -10.03 1.58
N HIS A 110 -10.67 -9.54 0.45
CA HIS A 110 -12.07 -9.12 0.39
C HIS A 110 -12.93 -10.34 0.02
N SER A 111 -14.00 -10.55 0.78
CA SER A 111 -15.07 -11.53 0.54
C SER A 111 -15.93 -11.15 -0.67
N LEU A 112 -15.35 -11.14 -1.88
CA LEU A 112 -16.08 -11.05 -3.15
C LEU A 112 -15.40 -11.92 -4.22
N PRO A 113 -16.15 -12.66 -5.06
CA PRO A 113 -15.56 -13.54 -6.05
C PRO A 113 -14.99 -12.74 -7.24
N ARG A 114 -13.73 -13.04 -7.58
CA ARG A 114 -13.06 -12.73 -8.86
C ARG A 114 -12.74 -11.25 -9.16
N ARG A 115 -11.77 -10.70 -8.42
CA ARG A 115 -10.61 -9.95 -8.94
C ARG A 115 -9.65 -9.68 -7.77
N MET A 116 -8.53 -10.40 -7.72
CA MET A 116 -7.50 -10.23 -6.69
C MET A 116 -6.85 -8.86 -6.84
N ASN A 117 -7.26 -7.90 -6.01
CA ASN A 117 -6.55 -6.63 -5.88
C ASN A 117 -5.32 -6.87 -5.00
N VAL A 118 -4.17 -7.05 -5.63
CA VAL A 118 -2.89 -7.16 -4.94
C VAL A 118 -2.54 -5.79 -4.39
N CYS A 119 -2.17 -5.73 -3.11
CA CYS A 119 -1.49 -4.57 -2.56
C CYS A 119 -0.01 -4.92 -2.52
N HIS A 120 0.76 -4.31 -3.41
CA HIS A 120 2.21 -4.39 -3.34
C HIS A 120 2.68 -3.28 -2.40
N VAL A 121 3.41 -3.66 -1.37
CA VAL A 121 4.29 -2.69 -0.70
C VAL A 121 5.50 -2.57 -1.63
N CYS A 122 5.35 -1.76 -2.68
CA CYS A 122 6.47 -1.40 -3.53
C CYS A 122 7.18 -0.19 -2.93
N MET A 123 8.46 -0.37 -2.64
CA MET A 123 9.41 0.72 -2.46
C MET A 123 9.51 1.48 -3.78
N ALA A 124 8.88 2.64 -3.85
CA ALA A 124 9.24 3.67 -4.79
C ALA A 124 9.66 4.87 -3.95
N GLU A 125 10.92 5.27 -4.09
CA GLU A 125 11.36 6.62 -3.73
C GLU A 125 10.82 7.62 -4.75
#